data_AF-A0A257KF12-F1
#
_entry.id   AF-A0A257KF12-F1
#
_cell.length_a   1.000
_cell.length_b   1.000
_cell.length_c   1.000
_cell.angle_alpha   90.00
_cell.angle_beta   90.00
_cell.angle_gamma   90.00
#
_symmetry.space_group_name_H-M   'P 1'
#
loop_
_entity.id
_entity.type
_entity.pdbx_description
1 polymer ?
#
loop_
_entity_poly.entity_id
_entity_poly.type
_entity_poly.pdbx_seq_one_letter_code
_entity_poly.pdbx_strand_id
1 'polypeptide(L)'
;MRSSTSIESVFVFGSNLAGRHGKGAALWARRHRGAIYGRGVGPQGRAYAIPTKDRQLRVLPLAIIRGYVGDFLAYARLRAEQRFEVTPIGCGLAGYRPDQIAPMFAGAPANVILPDAFRALLASRP
;
A
#
# COMPACT_ATOMS: atom_id res chain seq x y z
N MET A 1 -34.20 8.69 -5.26
CA MET A 1 -32.99 9.14 -4.54
C MET A 1 -31.78 8.56 -5.25
N ARG A 2 -31.01 9.37 -5.98
CA ARG A 2 -29.73 8.90 -6.54
C ARG A 2 -28.76 8.88 -5.37
N SER A 3 -28.51 7.69 -4.81
CA SER A 3 -27.43 7.52 -3.85
C SER A 3 -26.17 7.99 -4.55
N SER A 4 -25.57 9.06 -4.04
CA SER A 4 -24.22 9.47 -4.43
C SER A 4 -23.30 8.34 -3.99
N THR A 5 -23.03 7.39 -4.88
CA THR A 5 -22.01 6.38 -4.65
C THR A 5 -20.67 7.11 -4.68
N SER A 6 -20.24 7.59 -3.52
CA SER A 6 -18.87 8.02 -3.32
C SER A 6 -17.98 6.88 -3.82
N ILE A 7 -17.17 7.15 -4.85
CA ILE A 7 -16.19 6.18 -5.34
C ILE A 7 -15.20 5.95 -4.20
N GLU A 8 -15.33 4.82 -3.51
CA GLU A 8 -14.45 4.51 -2.38
C GLU A 8 -12.98 4.44 -2.83
N SER A 9 -12.05 4.90 -1.99
CA SER A 9 -10.62 4.79 -2.28
C SER A 9 -10.19 3.33 -2.46
N VAL A 10 -9.17 3.10 -3.29
CA VAL A 10 -8.43 1.84 -3.33
C VAL A 10 -7.51 1.80 -2.12
N PHE A 11 -7.69 0.81 -1.25
CA PHE A 11 -6.90 0.68 -0.02
C PHE A 11 -5.57 -0.03 -0.29
N VAL A 12 -4.46 0.66 -0.09
CA VAL A 12 -3.11 0.17 -0.40
C VAL A 12 -2.43 -0.30 0.89
N PHE A 13 -2.14 -1.60 0.96
CA PHE A 13 -1.75 -2.26 2.19
C PHE A 13 -0.47 -3.08 2.05
N GLY A 14 0.24 -3.22 3.18
CA GLY A 14 1.38 -4.11 3.30
C GLY A 14 0.95 -5.58 3.34
N SER A 15 1.48 -6.39 2.41
CA SER A 15 1.20 -7.82 2.29
C SER A 15 2.47 -8.68 2.44
N ASN A 16 2.34 -9.97 2.15
CA ASN A 16 3.43 -10.92 1.93
C ASN A 16 3.26 -11.59 0.57
N LEU A 17 4.35 -12.10 -0.02
CA LEU A 17 4.32 -12.73 -1.35
C LEU A 17 3.40 -13.96 -1.46
N ALA A 18 3.06 -14.61 -0.34
CA ALA A 18 2.11 -15.72 -0.33
C ALA A 18 0.63 -15.26 -0.25
N GLY A 19 0.34 -13.95 -0.14
CA GLY A 19 -1.02 -13.43 -0.01
C GLY A 19 -1.74 -13.88 1.26
N ARG A 20 -1.01 -14.22 2.32
CA ARG A 20 -1.58 -14.61 3.62
C ARG A 20 -2.07 -13.38 4.37
N HIS A 21 -3.28 -12.93 4.06
CA HIS A 21 -3.91 -11.72 4.60
C HIS A 21 -4.62 -11.97 5.95
N GLY A 22 -3.88 -12.50 6.93
CA GLY A 22 -4.44 -12.98 8.20
C GLY A 22 -4.42 -11.98 9.36
N LYS A 23 -3.73 -10.83 9.23
CA LYS A 23 -3.59 -9.84 10.31
C LYS A 23 -3.42 -8.40 9.81
N GLY A 24 -3.65 -7.44 10.71
CA GLY A 24 -3.43 -6.01 10.47
C GLY A 24 -4.17 -5.47 9.26
N ALA A 25 -3.54 -4.52 8.55
CA ALA A 25 -4.10 -3.89 7.35
C ALA A 25 -4.48 -4.91 6.26
N ALA A 26 -3.73 -6.01 6.12
CA ALA A 26 -4.05 -7.05 5.14
C ALA A 26 -5.36 -7.78 5.46
N LEU A 27 -5.60 -8.13 6.72
CA LEU A 27 -6.88 -8.72 7.13
C LEU A 27 -8.03 -7.74 6.94
N TRP A 28 -7.82 -6.47 7.29
CA TRP A 28 -8.82 -5.44 7.10
C TRP A 28 -9.16 -5.27 5.61
N ALA A 29 -8.17 -5.21 4.73
CA ALA A 29 -8.35 -5.13 3.29
C ALA A 29 -9.13 -6.33 2.74
N ARG A 30 -8.86 -7.54 3.25
CA ARG A 30 -9.61 -8.76 2.87
C ARG A 30 -11.08 -8.67 3.26
N ARG A 31 -11.37 -8.17 4.48
CA ARG A 31 -12.73 -8.11 5.03
C ARG A 31 -13.58 -7.00 4.42
N HIS A 32 -12.99 -5.86 4.05
CA HIS A 32 -13.75 -4.65 3.70
C HIS A 32 -13.51 -4.14 2.29
N ARG A 33 -12.40 -4.52 1.65
CA ARG A 33 -12.00 -3.99 0.34
C ARG A 33 -11.79 -5.08 -0.71
N GLY A 34 -12.18 -6.32 -0.42
CA GLY A 34 -12.11 -7.42 -1.38
C GLY A 34 -10.69 -7.89 -1.72
N ALA A 35 -9.71 -7.69 -0.83
CA ALA A 35 -8.40 -8.28 -1.03
C ALA A 35 -8.49 -9.82 -1.01
N ILE A 36 -7.83 -10.49 -1.95
CA ILE A 36 -7.97 -11.93 -2.21
C ILE A 36 -6.89 -12.69 -1.46
N TYR A 37 -7.28 -13.72 -0.71
CA TYR A 37 -6.31 -14.60 -0.06
C TYR A 37 -5.48 -15.35 -1.12
N GLY A 38 -4.17 -15.46 -0.91
CA GLY A 38 -3.25 -16.05 -1.90
C GLY A 38 -2.70 -15.06 -2.93
N ARG A 39 -3.23 -13.82 -3.00
CA ARG A 39 -2.75 -12.78 -3.93
C ARG A 39 -1.98 -11.69 -3.19
N GLY A 40 -0.66 -11.87 -3.13
CA GLY A 40 0.25 -11.03 -2.34
C GLY A 40 0.71 -9.71 -2.99
N VAL A 41 0.39 -9.49 -4.27
CA VAL A 41 0.92 -8.37 -5.06
C VAL A 41 -0.15 -7.77 -5.96
N GLY A 42 -0.17 -6.45 -6.07
CA GLY A 42 -0.91 -5.73 -7.10
C GLY A 42 -2.39 -5.50 -6.78
N PRO A 43 -3.17 -5.06 -7.79
CA PRO A 43 -4.58 -4.68 -7.62
C PRO A 43 -5.48 -5.89 -7.40
N GLN A 44 -6.47 -5.74 -6.50
CA GLN A 44 -7.46 -6.77 -6.16
C GLN A 44 -8.67 -6.16 -5.43
N GLY A 45 -9.88 -6.44 -5.91
CA GLY A 45 -11.08 -5.79 -5.38
C GLY A 45 -10.93 -4.26 -5.41
N ARG A 46 -11.23 -3.61 -4.27
CA ARG A 46 -10.92 -2.19 -4.00
C ARG A 46 -9.66 -2.02 -3.15
N ALA A 47 -8.65 -2.85 -3.40
CA ALA A 47 -7.39 -2.83 -2.66
C ALA A 47 -6.18 -3.04 -3.59
N TYR A 48 -5.00 -2.68 -3.10
CA TYR A 48 -3.73 -2.93 -3.76
C TYR A 48 -2.71 -3.46 -2.76
N ALA A 49 -2.08 -4.60 -3.05
CA ALA A 49 -1.10 -5.22 -2.17
C ALA A 49 0.34 -4.85 -2.56
N ILE A 50 1.10 -4.35 -1.58
CA ILE A 50 2.55 -4.17 -1.69
C ILE A 50 3.22 -5.17 -0.73
N PRO A 51 3.95 -6.18 -1.23
CA PRO A 51 4.58 -7.17 -0.37
C PRO A 51 5.74 -6.53 0.41
N THR A 52 5.75 -6.75 1.72
CA THR A 52 6.84 -6.36 2.63
C THR A 52 7.53 -7.57 3.27
N LYS A 53 7.00 -8.76 2.97
CA LYS A 53 7.48 -10.05 3.42
C LYS A 53 7.44 -11.06 2.28
N ASP A 54 8.30 -12.05 2.33
CA ASP A 54 8.31 -13.14 1.35
C ASP A 54 7.22 -14.19 1.61
N ARG A 55 7.26 -15.32 0.89
CA ARG A 55 6.28 -16.41 1.02
C ARG A 55 6.37 -17.12 2.38
N GLN A 56 7.52 -17.05 3.02
CA GLN A 56 7.83 -17.61 4.34
C GLN A 56 7.64 -16.58 5.47
N LEU A 57 7.07 -15.40 5.18
CA LEU A 57 6.83 -14.31 6.11
C LEU A 57 8.10 -13.63 6.66
N ARG A 58 9.26 -13.84 6.03
CA ARG A 58 10.49 -13.10 6.33
C ARG A 58 10.42 -11.71 5.71
N VAL A 59 10.94 -10.71 6.40
CA VAL A 59 10.94 -9.32 5.92
C VAL A 59 11.75 -9.20 4.64
N LEU A 60 11.20 -8.54 3.63
CA LEU A 60 11.91 -8.27 2.38
C LEU A 60 12.88 -7.12 2.57
N PRO A 61 14.07 -7.15 1.94
CA PRO A 61 14.98 -6.00 1.92
C PRO A 61 14.32 -4.74 1.36
N LEU A 62 14.71 -3.57 1.85
CA LEU A 62 14.18 -2.27 1.40
C LEU A 62 14.30 -2.07 -0.12
N ALA A 63 15.37 -2.57 -0.75
CA ALA A 63 15.55 -2.51 -2.20
C ALA A 63 14.45 -3.25 -2.96
N ILE A 64 14.01 -4.40 -2.45
CA ILE A 64 12.92 -5.19 -3.05
C ILE A 64 11.58 -4.50 -2.85
N ILE A 65 11.32 -3.98 -1.64
CA ILE A 65 10.09 -3.23 -1.34
C ILE A 65 9.99 -1.99 -2.24
N ARG A 66 11.11 -1.29 -2.48
CA ARG A 66 11.18 -0.13 -3.38
C ARG A 66 10.70 -0.45 -4.79
N GLY A 67 11.03 -1.63 -5.32
CA GLY A 67 10.54 -2.09 -6.62
C GLY A 67 9.01 -2.15 -6.65
N TYR A 68 8.40 -2.82 -5.67
CA TYR A 68 6.95 -2.91 -5.57
C TYR A 68 6.25 -1.57 -5.32
N VAL A 69 6.88 -0.66 -4.59
CA VAL A 69 6.37 0.73 -4.46
C VAL A 69 6.43 1.42 -5.82
N GLY A 70 7.50 1.25 -6.59
CA GLY A 70 7.62 1.77 -7.95
C GLY A 70 6.50 1.28 -8.87
N ASP A 71 6.21 -0.03 -8.85
CA ASP A 71 5.11 -0.63 -9.62
C ASP A 71 3.75 -0.05 -9.22
N PHE A 72 3.52 0.15 -7.93
CA PHE A 72 2.32 0.81 -7.42
C PHE A 72 2.21 2.26 -7.91
N LEU A 73 3.28 3.05 -7.82
CA LEU A 73 3.26 4.44 -8.26
C LEU A 73 3.02 4.55 -9.77
N ALA A 74 3.61 3.67 -10.57
CA ALA A 74 3.33 3.60 -12.01
C ALA A 74 1.86 3.24 -12.27
N TYR A 75 1.31 2.27 -11.54
CA TYR A 75 -0.10 1.89 -11.63
C TYR A 75 -1.05 3.04 -11.29
N ALA A 76 -0.73 3.80 -10.24
CA ALA A 76 -1.53 4.94 -9.78
C ALA A 76 -1.51 6.12 -10.77
N ARG A 77 -0.36 6.40 -11.42
CA ARG A 77 -0.24 7.47 -12.43
C ARG A 77 -1.13 7.24 -13.64
N LEU A 78 -1.31 5.98 -14.04
CA LEU A 78 -2.17 5.62 -15.18
C LEU A 78 -3.67 5.68 -14.86
N ARG A 79 -4.06 6.03 -13.62
CA ARG A 79 -5.44 5.98 -13.11
C ARG A 79 -5.75 7.23 -12.29
N ALA A 80 -5.58 8.40 -12.89
CA ALA A 80 -5.75 9.69 -12.21
C ALA A 80 -7.16 9.89 -11.62
N GLU A 81 -8.17 9.20 -12.15
CA GLU A 81 -9.56 9.21 -11.69
C GLU A 81 -9.77 8.40 -10.39
N GLN A 82 -8.84 7.51 -10.03
CA GLN A 82 -8.91 6.68 -8.84
C GLN A 82 -8.06 7.26 -7.71
N ARG A 83 -8.58 7.22 -6.49
CA ARG A 83 -7.84 7.60 -5.28
C ARG A 83 -7.27 6.37 -4.60
N PHE A 84 -6.01 6.44 -4.19
CA PHE A 84 -5.29 5.37 -3.53
C PHE A 84 -4.93 5.79 -2.11
N GLU A 85 -5.48 5.11 -1.11
CA GLU A 85 -5.23 5.39 0.30
C GLU A 85 -4.15 4.46 0.84
N VAL A 86 -2.97 5.01 1.12
CA VAL A 86 -1.79 4.25 1.52
C VAL A 86 -1.75 4.13 3.04
N THR A 87 -1.66 2.89 3.52
CA THR A 87 -1.37 2.62 4.93
C THR A 87 0.11 2.86 5.27
N PRO A 88 0.51 2.88 6.55
CA PRO A 88 1.92 2.83 6.95
C PRO A 88 2.61 1.50 6.57
N ILE A 89 2.79 1.26 5.26
CA ILE A 89 3.29 0.00 4.70
C ILE A 89 4.66 -0.32 5.29
N GLY A 90 4.83 -1.57 5.73
CA GLY A 90 6.08 -2.05 6.34
C GLY A 90 6.30 -1.63 7.79
N CYS A 91 5.53 -0.67 8.32
CA CYS A 91 5.82 -0.04 9.62
C CYS A 91 5.19 -0.74 10.84
N GLY A 92 4.28 -1.69 10.61
CA GLY A 92 3.73 -2.54 11.66
C GLY A 92 4.47 -3.87 11.74
N LEU A 93 3.89 -4.89 11.13
CA LEU A 93 4.33 -6.29 11.28
C LEU A 93 5.67 -6.63 10.60
N ALA A 94 6.16 -5.79 9.70
CA ALA A 94 7.49 -5.94 9.10
C ALA A 94 8.58 -5.16 9.86
N GLY A 95 8.20 -4.24 10.75
CA GLY A 95 9.12 -3.58 11.69
C GLY A 95 10.03 -2.50 11.09
N TYR A 96 9.80 -2.05 9.85
CA TYR A 96 10.53 -0.91 9.33
C TYR A 96 10.05 0.40 9.96
N ARG A 97 10.93 1.40 10.03
CA ARG A 97 10.52 2.74 10.46
C ARG A 97 9.93 3.53 9.29
N PRO A 98 9.04 4.50 9.57
CA PRO A 98 8.52 5.39 8.53
C PRO A 98 9.60 6.07 7.69
N ASP A 99 10.73 6.50 8.27
CA ASP A 99 11.82 7.16 7.55
C ASP A 99 12.59 6.26 6.58
N GLN A 100 12.46 4.93 6.73
CA GLN A 100 13.04 3.95 5.81
C GLN A 100 12.15 3.69 4.59
N ILE A 101 10.82 3.84 4.73
CA ILE A 101 9.83 3.55 3.69
C ILE A 101 9.34 4.81 2.98
N ALA A 102 9.06 5.88 3.72
CA ALA A 102 8.51 7.12 3.18
C ALA A 102 9.30 7.67 1.96
N PRO A 103 10.66 7.63 1.92
CA PRO A 103 11.41 8.09 0.74
C PRO A 103 11.09 7.34 -0.56
N MET A 104 10.52 6.14 -0.49
CA MET A 104 10.07 5.39 -1.68
C MET A 104 8.83 6.03 -2.34
N PHE A 105 8.09 6.86 -1.61
CA PHE A 105 6.86 7.53 -2.05
C PHE A 105 7.07 9.00 -2.43
N ALA A 106 8.31 9.52 -2.48
CA ALA A 106 8.58 10.93 -2.74
C ALA A 106 8.01 11.44 -4.08
N GLY A 107 7.92 10.59 -5.11
CA GLY A 107 7.34 10.92 -6.41
C GLY A 107 5.88 10.48 -6.58
N ALA A 108 5.14 10.29 -5.50
CA ALA A 108 3.76 9.83 -5.57
C ALA A 108 2.85 10.85 -6.30
N PRO A 109 1.99 10.42 -7.24
CA PRO A 109 1.05 11.32 -7.91
C PRO A 109 -0.04 11.81 -6.94
N ALA A 110 -0.71 12.91 -7.31
CA ALA A 110 -1.69 13.60 -6.45
C ALA A 110 -2.89 12.73 -6.02
N ASN A 111 -3.17 11.64 -6.75
CA ASN A 111 -4.22 10.69 -6.43
C ASN A 111 -3.80 9.63 -5.40
N VAL A 112 -2.55 9.67 -4.91
CA VAL A 112 -2.05 8.84 -3.82
C VAL A 112 -2.07 9.62 -2.51
N ILE A 113 -2.89 9.15 -1.57
CA ILE A 113 -3.06 9.72 -0.25
C ILE A 113 -2.13 8.96 0.70
N LEU A 114 -0.99 9.57 1.04
CA LEU A 114 0.01 9.01 1.94
C LEU A 114 -0.41 9.10 3.41
N PRO A 115 0.02 8.21 4.31
CA PRO A 115 -0.26 8.36 5.74
C PRO A 115 0.52 9.56 6.32
N ASP A 116 0.02 10.16 7.40
CA ASP A 116 0.63 11.36 8.02
C ASP A 116 2.11 11.21 8.32
N ALA A 117 2.50 10.04 8.86
CA ALA A 117 3.89 9.74 9.16
C ALA A 117 4.80 9.86 7.92
N PHE A 118 4.31 9.47 6.74
CA PHE A 118 5.09 9.59 5.51
C PHE A 118 5.07 11.03 4.98
N ARG A 119 3.92 11.70 5.04
CA ARG A 119 3.80 13.12 4.64
C ARG A 119 4.75 14.02 5.42
N ALA A 120 4.80 13.88 6.74
CA ALA A 120 5.66 14.67 7.61
C ALA A 120 7.16 14.48 7.28
N LEU A 121 7.57 13.25 6.98
CA LEU A 121 8.95 12.94 6.60
C LEU A 121 9.33 13.43 5.20
N LEU A 122 8.37 13.48 4.28
CA LEU A 122 8.60 13.98 2.92
C LEU A 122 8.60 15.51 2.87
N ALA A 123 7.82 16.19 3.73
CA ALA A 123 7.80 17.64 3.81
C ALA A 123 9.01 18.25 4.54
N SER A 124 9.72 17.47 5.36
CA SER A 124 10.86 17.92 6.18
C SER A 124 12.23 17.72 5.52
N ARG A 125 12.27 17.16 4.30
CA ARG A 125 13.52 17.01 3.54
C ARG A 125 13.63 18.20 2.56
N PRO A 126 14.68 19.03 2.66
CA PRO A 126 14.90 20.12 1.72
C PRO A 126 15.16 19.61 0.30
#